data_AF-A0A4R9VJC4-F1
#
_entry.id   AF-A0A4R9VJC4-F1
#
_cell.length_a   1.000
_cell.length_b   1.000
_cell.length_c   1.000
_cell.angle_alpha   90.00
_cell.angle_beta   90.00
_cell.angle_gamma   90.00
#
_symmetry.space_group_name_H-M   'P 1'
#
loop_
_entity.id
_entity.type
_entity.pdbx_description
1 polymer ?
#
loop_
_entity_poly.entity_id
_entity_poly.type
_entity_poly.pdbx_seq_one_letter_code
_entity_poly.pdbx_strand_id
1 'polypeptide(L)'
;LIWGDPSLYDSALRILERVRQRRNVEFELEVIPGITAVQALAASHKMALNRIGDPVLITTGRRLTEEGMPDNAGSAVVMLDGKCAFNTLAHQDLFIQWGAYLGTPDEIIISGRLGD
;
A
#
# COMPACT_ATOMS: atom_id res chain seq x y z
N LEU A 1 16.00 9.74 6.55
CA LEU A 1 14.82 10.15 5.73
C LEU A 1 14.17 8.88 5.21
N ILE A 2 12.85 8.77 5.33
CA ILE A 2 12.05 7.60 4.92
C ILE A 2 11.02 8.09 3.92
N TRP A 3 10.79 7.31 2.86
CA TRP A 3 9.77 7.60 1.87
C TRP A 3 8.39 7.22 2.40
N GLY A 4 7.40 8.07 2.14
CA GLY A 4 6.03 7.83 2.59
C GLY A 4 5.89 8.06 4.09
N ASP A 5 5.37 7.05 4.80
CA ASP A 5 5.22 7.07 6.24
C ASP A 5 6.03 5.94 6.89
N PRO A 6 6.78 6.19 7.98
CA PRO A 6 7.60 5.16 8.64
C PRO A 6 6.82 3.95 9.17
N SER A 7 5.51 4.05 9.33
CA SER A 7 4.67 2.97 9.87
C SER A 7 4.27 1.90 8.84
N LEU A 8 4.24 2.22 7.55
CA LEU A 8 3.60 1.37 6.55
C LEU A 8 4.61 0.68 5.64
N TYR A 9 4.76 -0.63 5.83
CA TYR A 9 5.62 -1.50 5.02
C TYR A 9 7.10 -1.06 4.90
N ASP A 10 7.62 -0.37 5.92
CA ASP A 10 9.02 0.02 6.02
C ASP A 10 9.78 -0.79 7.11
N SER A 11 11.10 -0.74 7.10
CA SER A 11 11.96 -1.48 8.03
C SER A 11 12.67 -0.62 9.06
N ALA A 12 12.71 0.70 8.89
CA ALA A 12 13.55 1.62 9.67
C ALA A 12 13.28 1.54 11.17
N LEU A 13 12.01 1.59 11.59
CA LEU A 13 11.65 1.51 13.01
C LEU A 13 12.11 0.19 13.65
N ARG A 14 11.98 -0.93 12.93
CA ARG A 14 12.46 -2.24 13.39
C ARG A 14 13.98 -2.32 13.46
N ILE A 15 14.69 -1.67 12.53
CA ILE A 15 16.15 -1.59 12.53
C ILE A 15 16.63 -0.75 13.71
N LEU A 16 16.02 0.42 13.95
CA LEU A 16 16.35 1.30 15.07
C LEU A 16 16.13 0.60 16.41
N GLU A 17 15.06 -0.16 16.55
CA GLU A 17 14.83 -0.96 17.76
C GLU A 17 15.96 -1.98 18.00
N ARG A 18 16.46 -2.64 16.94
CA ARG A 18 17.62 -3.55 17.06
C ARG A 18 18.91 -2.82 17.44
N VAL A 19 19.11 -1.59 16.97
CA VAL A 19 20.26 -0.76 17.38
C VAL A 19 20.14 -0.42 18.87
N ARG A 20 18.96 -0.01 19.34
CA ARG A 20 18.71 0.28 20.75
C ARG A 20 18.98 -0.92 21.65
N GLN A 21 18.61 -2.12 21.21
CA GLN A 21 18.84 -3.37 21.95
C GLN A 21 20.31 -3.73 22.13
N ARG A 22 21.23 -3.21 21.29
CA ARG A 22 22.67 -3.44 21.43
C ARG A 22 23.30 -2.67 22.60
N ARG A 23 22.61 -1.64 23.12
CA ARG A 23 23.04 -0.80 24.26
C ARG A 23 24.46 -0.21 24.11
N ASN A 24 24.89 0.01 22.87
CA ASN A 24 26.20 0.60 22.56
C ASN A 24 26.10 2.05 22.06
N VAL A 25 24.88 2.54 21.84
CA VAL A 25 24.55 3.93 21.50
C VAL A 25 23.21 4.27 22.14
N GLU A 26 23.12 5.44 22.78
CA GLU A 26 21.87 5.99 23.29
C GLU A 26 21.31 7.04 22.33
N PHE A 27 20.00 7.02 22.13
CA PHE A 27 19.28 7.98 21.31
C PHE A 27 17.80 8.00 21.70
N GLU A 28 17.16 9.14 21.45
CA GLU A 28 15.70 9.29 21.50
C GLU A 28 15.13 9.16 20.08
N LEU A 29 13.92 8.61 19.96
CA LEU A 29 13.25 8.40 18.69
C LEU A 29 12.00 9.27 18.61
N GLU A 30 12.02 10.22 17.68
CA GLU A 30 10.85 10.97 17.23
C GLU A 30 10.44 10.48 15.84
N VAL A 31 9.14 10.26 15.65
CA VAL A 31 8.57 9.83 14.36
C VAL A 31 7.69 10.94 13.82
N ILE A 32 8.07 11.47 12.65
CA ILE A 32 7.30 12.46 11.92
C ILE A 32 6.49 11.73 10.84
N PRO A 33 5.14 11.83 10.85
CA PRO A 33 4.31 11.17 9.86
C PRO A 33 4.48 11.79 8.48
N GLY A 34 4.22 10.98 7.44
CA GLY A 34 4.30 11.41 6.05
C GLY A 34 3.11 10.94 5.22
N ILE A 35 3.09 11.35 3.94
CA ILE A 35 2.04 10.96 3.00
C ILE A 35 2.42 9.64 2.34
N THR A 36 1.61 8.61 2.59
CA THR A 36 1.80 7.27 2.01
C THR A 36 1.47 7.21 0.53
N ALA A 37 2.01 6.22 -0.19
CA ALA A 37 1.59 5.92 -1.56
C ALA A 37 0.08 5.55 -1.66
N VAL A 38 -0.51 5.02 -0.57
CA VAL A 38 -1.94 4.71 -0.49
C VAL A 38 -2.77 6.00 -0.54
N GLN A 39 -2.37 7.02 0.23
CA GLN A 39 -3.00 8.34 0.20
C GLN A 39 -2.80 9.02 -1.15
N ALA A 40 -1.59 8.93 -1.72
CA ALA A 40 -1.29 9.49 -3.03
C ALA A 40 -2.18 8.85 -4.12
N LEU A 41 -2.34 7.53 -4.13
CA LEU A 41 -3.20 6.81 -5.09
C LEU A 41 -4.65 7.29 -4.99
N ALA A 42 -5.19 7.36 -3.77
CA ALA A 42 -6.55 7.83 -3.53
C ALA A 42 -6.75 9.27 -4.02
N ALA A 43 -5.77 10.14 -3.77
CA ALA A 43 -5.80 11.53 -4.21
C ALA A 43 -5.72 11.66 -5.75
N SER A 44 -4.80 10.95 -6.40
CA SER A 44 -4.62 11.00 -7.86
C SER A 44 -5.87 10.48 -8.60
N HIS A 45 -6.52 9.44 -8.06
CA HIS A 45 -7.81 8.92 -8.58
C HIS A 45 -9.05 9.66 -8.07
N LYS A 46 -8.89 10.66 -7.19
CA LYS A 46 -9.98 11.45 -6.58
C LYS A 46 -11.07 10.56 -5.95
N MET A 47 -10.65 9.55 -5.20
CA MET A 47 -11.53 8.55 -4.61
C MET A 47 -11.35 8.43 -3.11
N ALA A 48 -12.41 8.04 -2.42
CA ALA A 48 -12.29 7.45 -1.08
C ALA A 48 -11.81 6.00 -1.21
N LEU A 49 -10.97 5.55 -0.27
CA LEU A 49 -10.50 4.16 -0.25
C LEU A 49 -11.61 3.17 0.10
N ASN A 50 -12.62 3.61 0.85
CA ASN A 50 -13.73 2.79 1.30
C ASN A 50 -15.06 3.30 0.76
N ARG A 51 -16.02 2.38 0.65
CA ARG A 51 -17.45 2.73 0.61
C ARG A 51 -17.96 3.01 2.02
N ILE A 52 -19.17 3.58 2.13
CA ILE A 52 -19.77 3.91 3.43
C ILE A 52 -19.91 2.63 4.27
N GLY A 53 -19.23 2.59 5.41
CA GLY A 53 -19.28 1.48 6.37
C GLY A 53 -18.39 0.28 6.05
N ASP A 54 -17.79 0.22 4.85
CA ASP A 54 -16.97 -0.92 4.42
C ASP A 54 -15.55 -0.85 5.00
N PRO A 55 -14.94 -2.01 5.34
CA PRO A 55 -13.54 -2.07 5.73
C PRO A 55 -12.61 -1.91 4.52
N VAL A 56 -11.39 -1.43 4.78
CA VAL A 56 -10.28 -1.40 3.81
C VAL A 56 -9.22 -2.39 4.26
N LEU A 57 -8.83 -3.30 3.37
CA LEU A 57 -7.65 -4.13 3.58
C LEU A 57 -6.44 -3.47 2.90
N ILE A 58 -5.33 -3.34 3.61
CA ILE A 58 -4.02 -3.07 3.00
C ILE A 58 -3.23 -4.39 3.04
N THR A 59 -2.77 -4.86 1.88
CA THR A 59 -2.09 -6.14 1.73
C THR A 59 -0.93 -6.07 0.73
N THR A 60 -0.30 -7.21 0.45
CA THR A 60 0.81 -7.33 -0.50
C THR A 60 0.45 -8.16 -1.72
N GLY A 61 1.13 -7.96 -2.84
CA GLY A 61 0.91 -8.75 -4.06
C GLY A 61 1.08 -10.26 -3.83
N ARG A 62 2.04 -10.66 -2.98
CA ARG A 62 2.23 -12.07 -2.60
C ARG A 62 0.98 -12.63 -1.93
N ARG A 63 0.46 -11.93 -0.91
CA ARG A 63 -0.77 -12.36 -0.21
C ARG A 63 -1.97 -12.40 -1.13
N LEU A 64 -2.11 -11.41 -2.01
CA LEU A 64 -3.19 -11.42 -3.00
C LEU A 64 -3.12 -12.67 -3.91
N THR A 65 -1.91 -13.09 -4.29
CA THR A 65 -1.71 -14.30 -5.11
C THR A 65 -2.07 -15.57 -4.35
N GLU A 66 -1.73 -15.64 -3.06
CA GLU A 66 -1.90 -16.84 -2.22
C GLU A 66 -3.33 -16.97 -1.66
N GLU A 67 -3.94 -15.85 -1.27
CA GLU A 67 -5.20 -15.77 -0.53
C GLU A 67 -6.37 -15.31 -1.41
N GLY A 68 -6.10 -14.71 -2.57
CA GLY A 68 -7.11 -14.09 -3.41
C GLY A 68 -7.64 -12.76 -2.85
N MET A 69 -8.78 -12.32 -3.38
CA MET A 69 -9.50 -11.18 -2.81
C MET A 69 -10.25 -11.61 -1.54
N PRO A 70 -10.26 -10.81 -0.46
CA PRO A 70 -10.96 -11.18 0.76
C PRO A 70 -12.47 -11.06 0.57
N ASP A 71 -13.20 -12.10 0.96
CA ASP A 71 -14.67 -12.13 0.86
C ASP A 71 -15.37 -11.03 1.68
N ASN A 72 -14.70 -10.53 2.73
CA ASN A 72 -15.25 -9.56 3.68
C ASN A 72 -14.71 -8.13 3.50
N ALA A 73 -13.84 -7.88 2.52
CA ALA A 73 -13.29 -6.56 2.28
C ALA A 73 -14.12 -5.86 1.19
N GLY A 74 -14.68 -4.68 1.51
CA GLY A 74 -15.31 -3.84 0.48
C GLY A 74 -14.29 -3.26 -0.49
N SER A 75 -13.03 -3.10 -0.06
CA SER A 75 -11.91 -2.61 -0.87
C SER A 75 -10.57 -3.14 -0.37
N ALA A 76 -9.64 -3.42 -1.29
CA ALA A 76 -8.28 -3.82 -0.97
C ALA A 76 -7.25 -2.92 -1.68
N VAL A 77 -6.22 -2.49 -0.96
CA VAL A 77 -5.06 -1.78 -1.50
C VAL A 77 -3.86 -2.72 -1.45
N VAL A 78 -3.24 -2.96 -2.61
CA VAL A 78 -2.16 -3.92 -2.76
C VAL A 78 -0.85 -3.19 -2.96
N MET A 79 0.09 -3.41 -2.04
CA MET A 79 1.43 -2.81 -2.08
C MET A 79 2.50 -3.89 -2.29
N LEU A 80 3.76 -3.48 -2.49
CA LEU A 80 4.91 -4.40 -2.63
C LEU A 80 4.68 -5.50 -3.69
N ASP A 81 4.05 -5.13 -4.80
CA ASP A 81 3.72 -6.04 -5.89
C ASP A 81 4.56 -5.73 -7.13
N GLY A 82 5.55 -6.57 -7.39
CA GLY A 82 6.38 -6.49 -8.60
C GLY A 82 5.89 -7.37 -9.75
N LYS A 83 4.73 -8.02 -9.63
CA LYS A 83 4.25 -9.04 -10.59
C LYS A 83 2.85 -8.77 -11.12
N CYS A 84 2.21 -7.67 -10.71
CA CYS A 84 0.81 -7.40 -11.04
C CYS A 84 -0.09 -8.58 -10.64
N ALA A 85 -0.05 -8.94 -9.35
CA ALA A 85 -0.78 -10.05 -8.74
C ALA A 85 -2.30 -10.01 -9.02
N PHE A 86 -2.87 -8.84 -9.32
CA PHE A 86 -4.25 -8.73 -9.75
C PHE A 86 -4.58 -9.57 -11.00
N ASN A 87 -3.58 -9.88 -11.85
CA ASN A 87 -3.74 -10.76 -13.01
C ASN A 87 -4.03 -12.23 -12.64
N THR A 88 -3.80 -12.64 -11.39
CA THR A 88 -4.10 -14.01 -10.93
C THR A 88 -5.52 -14.14 -10.39
N LEU A 89 -6.28 -13.04 -10.30
CA LEU A 89 -7.64 -13.04 -9.79
C LEU A 89 -8.60 -13.56 -10.86
N ALA A 90 -9.49 -14.49 -10.47
CA ALA A 90 -10.50 -15.04 -11.37
C ALA A 90 -11.64 -14.06 -11.70
N HIS A 91 -11.86 -13.06 -10.85
CA HIS A 91 -12.96 -12.11 -10.95
C HIS A 91 -12.60 -10.96 -11.92
N GLN A 92 -12.91 -11.14 -13.20
CA GLN A 92 -12.64 -10.14 -14.24
C GLN A 92 -13.55 -8.90 -14.15
N ASP A 93 -14.60 -8.95 -13.34
CA ASP A 93 -15.51 -7.84 -13.10
C ASP A 93 -15.02 -6.84 -12.04
N LEU A 94 -13.97 -7.20 -11.29
CA LEU A 94 -13.33 -6.31 -10.31
C LEU A 94 -12.83 -5.04 -10.99
N PHE A 95 -13.08 -3.90 -10.34
CA PHE A 95 -12.60 -2.61 -10.77
C PHE A 95 -11.29 -2.28 -10.07
N ILE A 96 -10.23 -2.02 -10.84
CA ILE A 96 -8.91 -1.63 -10.32
C ILE A 96 -8.67 -0.14 -10.50
N GLN A 97 -8.02 0.44 -9.49
CA GLN A 97 -7.45 1.78 -9.51
C GLN A 97 -5.94 1.62 -9.28
N TRP A 98 -5.17 1.75 -10.35
CA TRP A 98 -3.73 1.49 -10.36
C TRP A 98 -2.95 2.78 -10.57
N GLY A 99 -1.74 2.85 -10.02
CA GLY A 99 -0.83 3.94 -10.33
C GLY A 99 0.63 3.58 -10.06
N ALA A 100 1.52 4.25 -10.81
CA ALA A 100 2.97 4.20 -10.66
C ALA A 100 3.53 5.62 -10.56
N TYR A 101 4.66 5.74 -9.84
CA TYR A 101 5.36 7.01 -9.64
C TYR A 101 4.46 8.15 -9.11
N LEU A 102 3.51 7.78 -8.25
CA LEU A 102 2.49 8.68 -7.72
C LEU A 102 3.12 9.93 -7.06
N GLY A 103 2.56 11.10 -7.35
CA GLY A 103 3.04 12.39 -6.85
C GLY A 103 4.32 12.92 -7.50
N THR A 104 4.84 12.25 -8.53
CA THR A 104 6.01 12.71 -9.30
C THR A 104 5.61 13.22 -10.69
N PRO A 105 6.49 13.91 -11.43
CA PRO A 105 6.22 14.29 -12.82
C PRO A 105 5.97 13.11 -13.78
N ASP A 106 6.46 11.93 -13.43
CA ASP A 106 6.31 10.70 -14.22
C ASP A 106 5.08 9.86 -13.78
N GLU A 107 4.14 10.47 -13.05
CA GLU A 107 2.95 9.78 -12.55
C GLU A 107 2.13 9.14 -13.68
N ILE A 108 1.79 7.87 -13.49
CA ILE A 108 0.89 7.11 -14.37
C ILE A 108 -0.27 6.62 -13.52
N ILE A 109 -1.50 6.87 -13.95
CA ILE A 109 -2.71 6.34 -13.32
C ILE A 109 -3.57 5.63 -14.37
N ILE A 110 -4.08 4.45 -14.01
CA ILE A 110 -4.92 3.62 -14.88
C ILE A 110 -6.08 3.08 -14.04
N SER A 111 -7.26 3.02 -14.65
CA SER A 111 -8.46 2.52 -14.01
C SER A 111 -9.32 1.73 -14.99
N GLY A 112 -9.97 0.66 -14.55
CA GLY A 112 -10.85 -0.14 -15.40
C GLY A 112 -11.26 -1.43 -14.72
N ARG A 113 -12.06 -2.25 -15.40
CA ARG A 113 -12.26 -3.64 -14.95
C ARG A 113 -11.04 -4.46 -15.31
N LEU A 114 -10.75 -5.51 -14.54
CA LEU A 114 -9.63 -6.41 -14.83
C LEU A 114 -9.80 -7.17 -16.16
N GLY A 115 -11.03 -7.36 -16.64
CA GLY A 115 -11.32 -8.01 -17.92
C GLY A 115 -11.32 -7.08 -19.14
N ASP A 116 -11.17 -5.77 -18.97
CA ASP A 116 -11.08 -4.79 -20.07
C ASP A 116 -9.66 -4.73 -20.65
#